data_AF-A0A2G5SHR2-F1
#
_entry.id   AF-A0A2G5SHR2-F1
#
_cell.length_a   1.000
_cell.length_b   1.000
_cell.length_c   1.000
_cell.angle_alpha   90.00
_cell.angle_beta   90.00
_cell.angle_gamma   90.00
#
_symmetry.space_group_name_H-M   'P 1'
#
loop_
_entity.id
_entity.type
_entity.pdbx_description
1 polymer ?
#
loop_
_entity_poly.entity_id
_entity_poly.type
_entity_poly.pdbx_seq_one_letter_code
_entity_poly.pdbx_strand_id
1 'polypeptide(L)'
;MMKFLILLLLLVSTAYSDENCADAINKVRSQYANEFSIANMNKLVYNLTWETKIRKKLESGECPKKSVEYEDNLVFGWDIENLKELVFHVASNPGSEEIACGQIICIKDGKVMKYAVVNIGNSPILDGPPATRCSENRTADFNGLCSLETSRKSGYSRKGYAEKVGQKVDEEIDNFINWLG
;
A
#
# COMPACT_ATOMS: atom_id res chain seq x y z
N MET A 1 -8.49 -14.12 37.84
CA MET A 1 -7.97 -12.86 37.26
C MET A 1 -7.07 -13.15 36.07
N MET A 2 -7.61 -13.77 35.00
CA MET A 2 -6.82 -14.14 33.81
C MET A 2 -7.60 -13.89 32.49
N LYS A 3 -8.88 -13.46 32.59
CA LYS A 3 -9.73 -13.13 31.44
C LYS A 3 -9.46 -11.72 30.87
N PHE A 4 -9.03 -10.77 31.71
CA PHE A 4 -8.72 -9.41 31.26
C PHE A 4 -7.42 -9.32 30.46
N LEU A 5 -6.41 -10.15 30.77
CA LEU A 5 -5.17 -10.25 30.00
C LEU A 5 -5.41 -10.83 28.60
N ILE A 6 -6.32 -11.79 28.45
CA ILE A 6 -6.70 -12.37 27.15
C ILE A 6 -7.50 -11.37 26.31
N LEU A 7 -8.38 -10.57 26.91
CA LEU A 7 -9.06 -9.48 26.21
C LEU A 7 -8.10 -8.37 25.77
N LEU A 8 -7.10 -8.02 26.61
CA LEU A 8 -6.07 -7.04 26.25
C LEU A 8 -5.17 -7.53 25.11
N LEU A 9 -4.79 -8.80 25.08
CA LEU A 9 -4.01 -9.39 23.98
C LEU A 9 -4.80 -9.41 22.65
N LEU A 10 -6.12 -9.65 22.71
CA LEU A 10 -6.99 -9.58 21.53
C LEU A 10 -7.17 -8.14 21.00
N LEU A 11 -7.08 -7.14 21.88
CA LEU A 11 -7.17 -5.71 21.52
C LEU A 11 -5.87 -5.15 20.92
N VAL A 12 -4.71 -5.75 21.23
CA VAL A 12 -3.42 -5.34 20.61
C VAL A 12 -3.32 -5.84 19.17
N SER A 13 -3.96 -6.98 18.84
CA SER A 13 -4.05 -7.47 17.46
C SER A 13 -4.95 -6.62 16.56
N THR A 14 -5.78 -5.73 17.12
CA THR A 14 -6.72 -4.89 16.35
C THR A 14 -6.19 -3.48 16.06
N ALA A 15 -4.95 -3.15 16.44
CA ALA A 15 -4.38 -1.81 16.27
C ALA A 15 -3.44 -1.65 15.06
N TYR A 16 -3.10 -2.74 14.37
CA TYR A 16 -2.58 -2.70 13.00
C TYR A 16 -3.79 -2.97 12.09
N SER A 17 -4.59 -1.95 11.77
CA SER A 17 -5.59 -2.15 10.73
C SER A 17 -4.86 -2.21 9.39
N ASP A 18 -5.14 -3.25 8.62
CA ASP A 18 -4.69 -3.47 7.23
C ASP A 18 -5.10 -2.31 6.27
N GLU A 19 -5.83 -1.31 6.77
CA GLU A 19 -6.47 -0.20 6.05
C GLU A 19 -5.53 0.87 5.48
N ASN A 20 -4.23 0.89 5.79
CA ASN A 20 -3.35 2.01 5.40
C ASN A 20 -2.17 1.68 4.49
N CYS A 21 -2.03 0.45 3.96
CA CYS A 21 -0.91 0.18 3.03
C CYS A 21 -1.08 0.88 1.68
N ALA A 22 -2.32 0.99 1.18
CA ALA A 22 -2.60 1.71 -0.06
C ALA A 22 -2.21 3.19 0.12
N ASP A 23 -2.56 3.79 1.25
CA ASP A 23 -2.20 5.18 1.56
C ASP A 23 -0.68 5.37 1.75
N ALA A 24 -0.02 4.47 2.48
CA ALA A 24 1.43 4.49 2.65
C ALA A 24 2.16 4.42 1.31
N ILE A 25 1.76 3.47 0.45
CA ILE A 25 2.37 3.30 -0.87
C ILE A 25 2.02 4.46 -1.80
N ASN A 26 0.79 4.99 -1.74
CA ASN A 26 0.42 6.18 -2.49
C ASN A 26 1.23 7.41 -2.07
N LYS A 27 1.62 7.54 -0.80
CA LYS A 27 2.52 8.62 -0.38
C LYS A 27 3.89 8.49 -1.02
N VAL A 28 4.46 7.29 -1.05
CA VAL A 28 5.73 7.01 -1.76
C VAL A 28 5.58 7.27 -3.27
N ARG A 29 4.48 6.85 -3.89
CA ARG A 29 4.17 7.11 -5.32
C ARG A 29 4.08 8.60 -5.60
N SER A 30 3.46 9.37 -4.72
CA SER A 30 3.36 10.82 -4.85
C SER A 30 4.74 11.47 -4.79
N GLN A 31 5.58 11.08 -3.84
CA GLN A 31 6.97 11.56 -3.75
C GLN A 31 7.77 11.19 -5.01
N TYR A 32 7.69 9.94 -5.44
CA TYR A 32 8.36 9.46 -6.65
C TYR A 32 7.90 10.23 -7.89
N ALA A 33 6.59 10.46 -8.05
CA ALA A 33 6.06 11.23 -9.16
C ALA A 33 6.57 12.67 -9.15
N ASN A 34 6.66 13.30 -7.98
CA ASN A 34 7.22 14.65 -7.84
C ASN A 34 8.72 14.71 -8.14
N GLU A 35 9.50 13.80 -7.58
CA GLU A 35 10.97 13.78 -7.73
C GLU A 35 11.39 13.48 -9.17
N PHE A 36 10.72 12.54 -9.83
CA PHE A 36 11.05 12.11 -11.18
C PHE A 36 10.19 12.76 -12.27
N SER A 37 9.28 13.67 -11.91
CA SER A 37 8.36 14.34 -12.86
C SER A 37 7.54 13.35 -13.69
N ILE A 38 6.80 12.47 -13.01
CA ILE A 38 5.90 11.49 -13.65
C ILE A 38 4.48 12.04 -13.74
N ALA A 39 4.05 12.37 -14.95
CA ALA A 39 2.79 13.07 -15.21
C ALA A 39 1.53 12.20 -15.11
N ASN A 40 1.66 10.88 -15.14
CA ASN A 40 0.54 9.94 -15.23
C ASN A 40 0.52 8.87 -14.12
N MET A 41 1.13 9.15 -12.96
CA MET A 41 1.17 8.20 -11.84
C MET A 41 -0.24 7.96 -11.26
N ASN A 42 -0.79 6.76 -11.44
CA ASN A 42 -2.09 6.41 -10.87
C ASN A 42 -2.05 6.33 -9.33
N LYS A 43 -3.14 6.77 -8.69
CA LYS A 43 -3.40 6.44 -7.29
C LYS A 43 -3.88 4.99 -7.21
N LEU A 44 -3.26 4.20 -6.31
CA LEU A 44 -3.69 2.84 -5.99
C LEU A 44 -4.95 2.86 -5.11
N VAL A 45 -5.89 1.98 -5.41
CA VAL A 45 -7.11 1.75 -4.63
C VAL A 45 -7.01 0.41 -3.92
N TYR A 46 -7.44 0.33 -2.67
CA TYR A 46 -7.42 -0.91 -1.92
C TYR A 46 -8.45 -1.92 -2.48
N ASN A 47 -8.03 -3.16 -2.75
CA ASN A 47 -8.87 -4.22 -3.30
C ASN A 47 -9.11 -5.37 -2.29
N LEU A 48 -10.22 -5.30 -1.56
CA LEU A 48 -10.63 -6.32 -0.58
C LEU A 48 -10.82 -7.72 -1.19
N THR A 49 -11.17 -7.80 -2.48
CA THR A 49 -11.36 -9.09 -3.17
C THR A 49 -10.03 -9.82 -3.30
N TRP A 50 -8.95 -9.11 -3.61
CA TRP A 50 -7.62 -9.71 -3.72
C TRP A 50 -7.05 -10.11 -2.36
N GLU A 51 -7.24 -9.29 -1.33
CA GLU A 51 -6.92 -9.66 0.05
C GLU A 51 -7.57 -10.99 0.43
N THR A 52 -8.87 -11.10 0.16
CA THR A 52 -9.64 -12.32 0.45
C THR A 52 -9.12 -13.52 -0.34
N LYS A 53 -8.76 -13.35 -1.63
CA LYS A 53 -8.18 -14.42 -2.46
C LYS A 53 -6.85 -14.90 -1.89
N ILE A 54 -5.99 -13.99 -1.44
CA ILE A 54 -4.69 -14.33 -0.86
C ILE A 54 -4.84 -15.03 0.48
N ARG A 55 -5.68 -14.51 1.36
CA ARG A 55 -5.91 -15.12 2.66
C ARG A 55 -6.36 -16.58 2.52
N LYS A 56 -7.22 -16.89 1.55
CA LYS A 56 -7.61 -18.28 1.23
C LYS A 56 -6.44 -19.16 0.76
N LYS A 57 -5.51 -18.63 -0.05
CA LYS A 57 -4.29 -19.37 -0.44
C LYS A 57 -3.42 -19.71 0.79
N LEU A 58 -3.42 -18.81 1.78
CA LEU A 58 -2.64 -18.93 3.01
C LEU A 58 -3.28 -19.82 4.09
N GLU A 59 -4.56 -20.21 3.95
CA GLU A 59 -5.25 -21.12 4.88
C GLU A 59 -4.64 -22.53 4.96
N SER A 60 -3.76 -22.89 4.02
CA SER A 60 -3.00 -24.16 4.01
C SER A 60 -2.03 -24.32 5.20
N GLY A 61 -1.73 -23.24 5.93
CA GLY A 61 -0.98 -23.25 7.18
C GLY A 61 0.55 -23.19 7.03
N GLU A 62 1.07 -23.35 5.81
CA GLU A 62 2.47 -23.10 5.50
C GLU A 62 2.67 -21.63 5.14
N CYS A 63 3.62 -20.97 5.80
CA CYS A 63 4.01 -19.63 5.40
C CYS A 63 4.86 -19.69 4.13
N PRO A 64 4.48 -18.93 3.08
CA PRO A 64 5.33 -18.74 1.92
C PRO A 64 6.71 -18.25 2.35
N LYS A 65 7.73 -18.71 1.64
CA LYS A 65 9.07 -18.12 1.76
C LYS A 65 9.04 -16.68 1.23
N LYS A 66 10.01 -15.88 1.65
CA LYS A 66 10.26 -14.57 1.05
C LYS A 66 10.45 -14.72 -0.46
N SER A 67 9.53 -14.18 -1.25
CA SER A 67 9.56 -14.23 -2.72
C SER A 67 8.69 -13.14 -3.34
N VAL A 68 8.93 -12.89 -4.63
CA VAL A 68 8.05 -12.14 -5.52
C VAL A 68 7.57 -13.10 -6.60
N GLU A 69 6.26 -13.19 -6.79
CA GLU A 69 5.62 -14.10 -7.73
C GLU A 69 4.70 -13.34 -8.67
N TYR A 70 4.57 -13.84 -9.90
CA TYR A 70 3.77 -13.23 -10.97
C TYR A 70 2.68 -14.20 -11.42
N GLU A 71 1.42 -13.79 -11.34
CA GLU A 71 0.28 -14.61 -11.76
C GLU A 71 -0.84 -13.69 -12.27
N ASP A 72 -1.37 -13.95 -13.47
CA ASP A 72 -2.53 -13.24 -14.05
C ASP A 72 -2.49 -11.70 -13.98
N ASN A 73 -1.36 -11.10 -14.35
CA ASN A 73 -1.09 -9.65 -14.24
C ASN A 73 -1.04 -9.10 -12.82
N LEU A 74 -0.86 -9.95 -11.82
CA LEU A 74 -0.64 -9.57 -10.43
C LEU A 74 0.80 -9.88 -10.03
N VAL A 75 1.35 -9.01 -9.19
CA VAL A 75 2.61 -9.26 -8.48
C VAL A 75 2.28 -9.54 -7.03
N PHE A 76 2.67 -10.72 -6.55
CA PHE A 76 2.52 -11.14 -5.17
C PHE A 76 3.86 -10.99 -4.45
N GLY A 77 3.87 -10.26 -3.35
CA GLY A 77 5.00 -10.15 -2.44
C GLY A 77 4.73 -10.91 -1.16
N TRP A 78 5.67 -11.76 -0.76
CA TRP A 78 5.59 -12.57 0.44
C TRP A 78 6.73 -12.25 1.40
N ASP A 79 6.44 -12.22 2.71
CA ASP A 79 7.42 -11.89 3.76
C ASP A 79 8.18 -10.60 3.45
N ILE A 80 7.41 -9.57 3.13
CA ILE A 80 7.91 -8.33 2.53
C ILE A 80 8.65 -7.41 3.52
N GLU A 81 8.96 -7.89 4.72
CA GLU A 81 9.88 -7.18 5.60
C GLU A 81 11.21 -6.99 4.86
N ASN A 82 11.50 -5.71 4.59
CA ASN A 82 12.70 -5.22 3.93
C ASN A 82 12.80 -5.51 2.41
N LEU A 83 11.68 -5.65 1.69
CA LEU A 83 11.67 -5.85 0.23
C LEU A 83 11.68 -4.51 -0.53
N LYS A 84 12.84 -3.81 -0.52
CA LYS A 84 13.05 -2.55 -1.26
C LYS A 84 12.65 -2.68 -2.74
N GLU A 85 12.88 -3.84 -3.34
CA GLU A 85 12.57 -4.11 -4.75
C GLU A 85 11.07 -4.10 -5.07
N LEU A 86 10.24 -4.70 -4.21
CA LEU A 86 8.79 -4.70 -4.41
C LEU A 86 8.22 -3.31 -4.19
N VAL A 87 8.67 -2.61 -3.14
CA VAL A 87 8.26 -1.22 -2.89
C VAL A 87 8.67 -0.33 -4.06
N PHE A 88 9.88 -0.47 -4.59
CA PHE A 88 10.32 0.27 -5.76
C PHE A 88 9.45 -0.05 -6.98
N HIS A 89 9.25 -1.33 -7.29
CA HIS A 89 8.44 -1.75 -8.44
C HIS A 89 6.99 -1.25 -8.36
N VAL A 90 6.37 -1.37 -7.18
CA VAL A 90 5.02 -0.90 -6.91
C VAL A 90 4.96 0.63 -6.92
N ALA A 91 5.96 1.32 -6.39
CA ALA A 91 5.96 2.78 -6.31
C ALA A 91 6.26 3.45 -7.65
N SER A 92 7.09 2.82 -8.50
CA SER A 92 7.54 3.40 -9.76
C SER A 92 6.62 3.10 -10.95
N ASN A 93 5.73 2.11 -10.86
CA ASN A 93 4.84 1.74 -11.98
C ASN A 93 3.64 2.71 -12.08
N PRO A 94 3.55 3.58 -13.10
CA PRO A 94 2.47 4.56 -13.21
C PRO A 94 1.12 3.94 -13.58
N GLY A 95 1.11 2.76 -14.19
CA GLY A 95 -0.11 2.10 -14.65
C GLY A 95 -0.83 1.29 -13.58
N SER A 96 -0.15 0.87 -12.50
CA SER A 96 -0.79 0.11 -11.41
C SER A 96 -1.93 0.94 -10.79
N GLU A 97 -3.03 0.27 -10.46
CA GLU A 97 -4.29 0.94 -10.06
C GLU A 97 -4.86 0.42 -8.76
N GLU A 98 -4.51 -0.81 -8.38
CA GLU A 98 -5.11 -1.50 -7.26
C GLU A 98 -4.03 -2.23 -6.46
N ILE A 99 -4.27 -2.33 -5.16
CA ILE A 99 -3.39 -3.02 -4.23
C ILE A 99 -4.20 -3.70 -3.14
N ALA A 100 -3.73 -4.83 -2.65
CA ALA A 100 -4.15 -5.37 -1.38
C ALA A 100 -2.94 -5.81 -0.59
N CYS A 101 -3.04 -5.81 0.73
CA CYS A 101 -1.95 -6.19 1.60
C CYS A 101 -2.54 -6.71 2.90
N GLY A 102 -1.69 -7.29 3.72
CA GLY A 102 -2.03 -7.54 5.09
C GLY A 102 -0.94 -8.32 5.77
N GLN A 103 -1.30 -8.89 6.92
CA GLN A 103 -0.42 -9.75 7.68
C GLN A 103 -1.10 -11.05 8.07
N ILE A 104 -0.32 -12.12 8.14
CA ILE A 104 -0.74 -13.40 8.70
C ILE A 104 0.23 -13.83 9.79
N ILE A 105 -0.26 -14.68 10.69
CA ILE A 105 0.57 -15.35 11.70
C ILE A 105 0.78 -16.79 11.23
N CYS A 106 2.05 -17.15 11.04
CA CYS A 106 2.46 -18.49 10.65
C CYS A 106 2.15 -19.50 11.76
N ILE A 107 1.40 -20.56 11.44
CA ILE A 107 0.97 -21.55 12.44
C ILE A 107 2.17 -22.33 13.02
N LYS A 108 3.19 -22.58 12.19
CA LYS A 108 4.33 -23.43 12.54
C LYS A 108 5.27 -22.82 13.59
N ASP A 109 5.53 -21.52 13.50
CA ASP A 109 6.55 -20.82 14.30
C ASP A 109 6.04 -19.54 14.98
N GLY A 110 4.77 -19.16 14.75
CA GLY A 110 4.18 -17.94 15.29
C GLY A 110 4.71 -16.65 14.64
N LYS A 111 5.49 -16.75 13.56
CA LYS A 111 6.06 -15.58 12.88
C LYS A 111 4.95 -14.75 12.23
N VAL A 112 5.01 -13.42 12.36
CA VAL A 112 4.17 -12.51 11.58
C VAL A 112 4.79 -12.33 10.20
N MET A 113 4.02 -12.57 9.15
CA MET A 113 4.42 -12.40 7.76
C MET A 113 3.52 -11.37 7.10
N LYS A 114 4.13 -10.37 6.43
CA LYS A 114 3.42 -9.35 5.66
C LYS A 114 3.39 -9.74 4.18
N TYR A 115 2.24 -9.52 3.54
CA TYR A 115 2.07 -9.76 2.12
C TYR A 115 1.50 -8.52 1.42
N ALA A 116 1.75 -8.43 0.12
CA ALA A 116 1.13 -7.44 -0.75
C ALA A 116 0.83 -8.04 -2.11
N VAL A 117 -0.20 -7.54 -2.78
CA VAL A 117 -0.53 -7.84 -4.16
C VAL A 117 -0.90 -6.57 -4.89
N VAL A 118 -0.32 -6.38 -6.07
CA VAL A 118 -0.58 -5.23 -6.92
C VAL A 118 -0.88 -5.71 -8.33
N ASN A 119 -1.74 -5.00 -9.08
CA ASN A 119 -1.79 -5.23 -10.53
C ASN A 119 -0.57 -4.63 -11.23
N ILE A 120 -0.17 -5.30 -12.30
CA ILE A 120 0.77 -4.78 -13.26
C ILE A 120 -0.02 -3.87 -14.22
N GLY A 121 0.29 -2.59 -14.17
CA GLY A 121 -0.17 -1.65 -15.18
C GLY A 121 0.80 -1.57 -16.35
N ASN A 122 0.24 -1.49 -17.56
CA ASN A 122 1.01 -1.39 -18.82
C ASN A 122 1.15 0.06 -19.31
N SER A 123 0.72 1.05 -18.52
CA SER A 123 0.87 2.45 -18.89
C SER A 123 2.35 2.83 -18.93
N PRO A 124 2.85 3.45 -20.02
CA PRO A 124 4.22 3.94 -20.06
C PRO A 124 4.40 5.07 -19.06
N ILE A 125 5.65 5.30 -18.64
CA ILE A 125 6.02 6.51 -17.90
C ILE A 125 5.91 7.70 -18.85
N LEU A 126 5.15 8.72 -18.44
CA LEU A 126 5.02 9.97 -19.18
C LEU A 126 5.69 11.10 -18.40
N ASP A 127 6.70 11.72 -19.00
CA ASP A 127 7.37 12.86 -18.41
C ASP A 127 6.45 14.09 -18.35
N GLY A 128 6.56 14.84 -17.25
CA GLY A 128 5.90 16.13 -17.05
C GLY A 128 5.48 16.35 -15.60
N PRO A 129 4.86 17.51 -15.29
CA PRO A 129 4.43 17.79 -13.94
C PRO A 129 3.42 16.72 -13.45
N PRO A 130 3.47 16.31 -12.17
CA PRO A 130 2.63 15.24 -11.64
C PRO A 130 1.14 15.43 -11.92
N ALA A 131 0.47 14.33 -12.27
CA ALA A 131 -0.96 14.26 -12.58
C ALA A 131 -1.46 15.21 -13.70
N THR A 132 -0.59 15.72 -14.57
CA THR A 132 -0.98 16.53 -15.74
C THR A 132 -1.40 15.72 -16.96
N ARG A 133 -1.12 14.41 -16.98
CA ARG A 133 -1.37 13.51 -18.12
C ARG A 133 -2.12 12.25 -17.69
N CYS A 134 -3.13 12.40 -16.85
CA CYS A 134 -3.98 11.29 -16.42
C CYS A 134 -4.75 10.66 -17.60
N SER A 135 -4.99 9.36 -17.51
CA SER A 135 -5.82 8.64 -18.49
C SER A 135 -7.28 9.09 -18.45
N GLU A 136 -8.05 8.70 -19.46
CA GLU A 136 -9.50 8.92 -19.48
C GLU A 136 -10.15 8.40 -18.19
N ASN A 137 -11.11 9.16 -17.64
CA ASN A 137 -11.82 8.92 -16.37
C ASN A 137 -10.98 9.08 -15.08
N ARG A 138 -9.73 9.54 -15.20
CA ARG A 138 -8.88 9.88 -14.05
C ARG A 138 -8.54 11.37 -14.07
N THR A 139 -8.40 11.92 -12.88
CA THR A 139 -8.09 13.34 -12.68
C THR A 139 -7.11 13.50 -11.53
N ALA A 140 -6.35 14.59 -11.54
CA ALA A 140 -5.40 14.90 -10.48
C ALA A 140 -6.07 14.96 -9.11
N ASP A 141 -5.53 14.23 -8.14
CA ASP A 141 -5.83 14.43 -6.74
C ASP A 141 -4.92 15.52 -6.13
N PHE A 142 -5.16 15.83 -4.86
CA PHE A 142 -4.40 16.87 -4.16
C PHE A 142 -2.94 16.48 -3.85
N ASN A 143 -2.57 15.21 -4.06
CA ASN A 143 -1.21 14.69 -3.87
C ASN A 143 -0.44 14.54 -5.19
N GLY A 144 -0.99 15.01 -6.32
CA GLY A 144 -0.33 14.88 -7.61
C GLY A 144 -0.39 13.47 -8.20
N LEU A 145 -1.40 12.67 -7.84
CA LEU A 145 -1.69 11.36 -8.42
C LEU A 145 -2.96 11.37 -9.29
N CYS A 146 -3.05 10.44 -10.24
CA CYS A 146 -4.22 10.25 -11.08
C CYS A 146 -5.26 9.35 -10.39
N SER A 147 -6.34 9.95 -9.91
CA SER A 147 -7.43 9.30 -9.17
C SER A 147 -8.71 9.21 -10.00
N LEU A 148 -9.53 8.18 -9.77
CA LEU A 148 -10.84 8.05 -10.42
C LEU A 148 -11.75 9.22 -10.03
N GLU A 149 -12.50 9.79 -10.96
CA GLU A 149 -13.35 10.97 -10.71
C GLU A 149 -14.36 10.78 -9.56
N THR A 150 -14.86 9.55 -9.35
CA THR A 150 -15.79 9.21 -8.27
C THR A 150 -15.18 9.30 -6.88
N SER A 151 -13.85 9.19 -6.76
CA SER A 151 -13.13 9.24 -5.49
C SER A 151 -12.96 10.66 -4.92
N ARG A 152 -13.27 11.71 -5.69
CA ARG A 152 -13.29 13.11 -5.21
C ARG A 152 -14.45 13.44 -4.28
N LYS A 153 -15.50 12.60 -4.18
CA LYS A 153 -16.71 12.90 -3.41
C LYS A 153 -16.60 12.60 -1.90
N SER A 154 -15.54 11.96 -1.42
CA SER A 154 -15.33 11.74 0.02
C SER A 154 -14.12 12.53 0.52
N GLY A 155 -14.33 13.73 1.08
CA GLY A 155 -13.21 14.47 1.66
C GLY A 155 -13.54 15.83 2.25
N TYR A 156 -14.42 15.92 3.25
CA TYR A 156 -14.41 17.06 4.16
C TYR A 156 -13.31 16.82 5.21
N SER A 157 -12.05 17.08 4.86
CA SER A 157 -10.94 16.95 5.80
C SER A 157 -10.95 18.11 6.79
N ARG A 158 -11.31 17.84 8.07
CA ARG A 158 -11.14 18.81 9.15
C ARG A 158 -9.65 19.14 9.29
N LYS A 159 -9.31 20.40 9.04
CA LYS A 159 -7.96 20.98 8.94
C LYS A 159 -6.97 20.58 10.05
N GLY A 160 -7.46 20.22 11.26
CA GLY A 160 -6.61 19.85 12.40
C GLY A 160 -6.26 18.35 12.56
N TYR A 161 -6.95 17.42 11.88
CA TYR A 161 -6.59 15.99 11.93
C TYR A 161 -5.59 15.63 10.84
N ALA A 162 -5.73 16.23 9.65
CA ALA A 162 -4.81 16.05 8.53
C ALA A 162 -3.38 16.52 8.86
N GLU A 163 -3.21 17.54 9.69
CA GLU A 163 -1.89 18.04 10.12
C GLU A 163 -1.19 17.08 11.09
N LYS A 164 -1.94 16.49 12.04
CA LYS A 164 -1.41 15.47 12.97
C LYS A 164 -1.10 14.14 12.29
N VAL A 165 -1.93 13.75 11.32
CA VAL A 165 -1.66 12.59 10.45
C VAL A 165 -0.47 12.90 9.55
N GLY A 166 -0.40 14.09 8.96
CA GLY A 166 0.75 14.55 8.17
C GLY A 166 2.06 14.39 8.93
N GLN A 167 2.13 14.93 10.16
CA GLN A 167 3.30 14.83 11.03
C GLN A 167 3.66 13.38 11.38
N LYS A 168 2.69 12.53 11.73
CA LYS A 168 2.96 11.11 12.04
C LYS A 168 3.44 10.33 10.82
N VAL A 169 2.89 10.62 9.65
CA VAL A 169 3.27 9.95 8.41
C VAL A 169 4.58 10.52 7.86
N ASP A 170 4.93 11.77 8.16
CA ASP A 170 6.26 12.33 7.88
C ASP A 170 7.30 11.67 8.78
N GLU A 171 6.99 11.45 10.06
CA GLU A 171 7.85 10.71 11.00
C GLU A 171 8.02 9.23 10.60
N GLU A 172 6.96 8.56 10.13
CA GLU A 172 7.05 7.20 9.60
C GLU A 172 7.83 7.13 8.27
N ILE A 173 7.73 8.16 7.44
CA ILE A 173 8.53 8.28 6.21
C ILE A 173 9.99 8.58 6.54
N ASP A 174 10.27 9.46 7.48
CA ASP A 174 11.64 9.77 7.90
C ASP A 174 12.25 8.54 8.58
N ASN A 175 11.48 7.77 9.35
CA ASN A 175 11.92 6.48 9.87
C ASN A 175 12.13 5.44 8.77
N PHE A 176 11.29 5.42 7.74
CA PHE A 176 11.47 4.56 6.57
C PHE A 176 12.71 4.97 5.76
N ILE A 177 12.93 6.26 5.51
CA ILE A 177 14.09 6.83 4.80
C ILE A 177 15.38 6.64 5.60
N ASN A 178 15.37 6.86 6.92
CA ASN A 178 16.51 6.61 7.80
C ASN A 178 16.82 5.11 7.93
N TRP A 179 15.82 4.24 7.75
CA TRP A 179 16.02 2.81 7.61
C TRP A 179 16.59 2.41 6.22
N LEU A 180 16.44 3.26 5.19
CA LEU A 180 17.00 3.02 3.86
C LEU A 180 18.50 3.36 3.73
N GLY A 181 19.04 4.20 4.62
CA GLY A 181 20.44 4.65 4.69
C GLY A 181 21.37 3.74 5.49
#